data_AF-A0A0D8CBV5-F1
#
_entry.id   AF-A0A0D8CBV5-F1
#
_cell.length_a   1.000
_cell.length_b   1.000
_cell.length_c   1.000
_cell.angle_alpha   90.00
_cell.angle_beta   90.00
_cell.angle_gamma   90.00
#
_symmetry.space_group_name_H-M   'P 1'
#
loop_
_entity.id
_entity.type
_entity.pdbx_description
1 polymer ?
#
loop_
_entity_poly.entity_id
_entity_poly.type
_entity_poly.pdbx_seq_one_letter_code
_entity_poly.pdbx_strand_id
1 'polypeptide(L)'
;MASISGFLANSYSYLSSNAGQRSSVTAKSSDGSSGVSEKTSETAPASGKEAPAPGTLANAAANARAKIDAGYAKLGITGTSRTTADEWDEVGFPEFDRQMLYAVQSNEGGLFSDMEVLAAENEVANRISDIVNANPQNPTRAYREIVDFYDSASADEKASFEWAVSRASYQKAYILSGGTEDVSTDNPLVDKLTQAWDQVIARNGNSHDFPNMPAYRDALMWWSDANGGARHVDLSA
;
A
#
# COMPACT_ATOMS: atom_id res chain seq x y z
N MET A 1 -27.78 18.28 2.01
CA MET A 1 -27.49 16.91 1.53
C MET A 1 -26.10 16.96 0.91
N ALA A 2 -25.04 16.82 1.72
CA ALA A 2 -23.67 16.76 1.19
C ALA A 2 -23.53 15.44 0.43
N SER A 3 -23.10 15.50 -0.83
CA SER A 3 -23.04 14.33 -1.70
C SER A 3 -22.02 13.32 -1.18
N ILE A 4 -22.46 12.09 -0.94
CA ILE A 4 -21.64 10.94 -0.49
C ILE A 4 -20.49 10.67 -1.50
N SER A 5 -20.65 11.12 -2.74
CA SER A 5 -19.66 11.02 -3.84
C SER A 5 -18.29 11.63 -3.53
N GLY A 6 -18.18 12.58 -2.59
CA GLY A 6 -16.89 13.19 -2.21
C GLY A 6 -16.06 12.38 -1.19
N PHE A 7 -16.66 11.37 -0.55
CA PHE A 7 -15.96 10.55 0.46
C PHE A 7 -14.96 9.56 -0.17
N LEU A 8 -15.19 9.10 -1.40
CA LEU A 8 -14.45 8.00 -2.01
C LEU A 8 -13.38 8.42 -3.02
N ALA A 9 -13.51 9.61 -3.63
CA ALA A 9 -12.56 10.07 -4.64
C ALA A 9 -11.13 10.27 -4.07
N ASN A 10 -10.97 10.24 -2.74
CA ASN A 10 -9.74 10.56 -2.04
C ASN A 10 -9.14 9.42 -1.20
N SER A 11 -9.76 8.24 -1.09
CA SER A 11 -9.01 7.11 -0.51
C SER A 11 -7.79 6.76 -1.39
N TYR A 12 -7.88 7.05 -2.69
CA TYR A 12 -6.77 6.95 -3.65
C TYR A 12 -5.71 8.05 -3.54
N SER A 13 -6.04 9.23 -2.99
CA SER A 13 -5.05 10.32 -2.89
C SER A 13 -4.12 10.15 -1.69
N TYR A 14 -4.48 9.35 -0.69
CA TYR A 14 -3.59 9.02 0.44
C TYR A 14 -2.41 8.14 0.03
N LEU A 15 -2.61 7.19 -0.89
CA LEU A 15 -1.54 6.36 -1.46
C LEU A 15 -0.53 7.22 -2.27
N SER A 16 -1.02 8.23 -3.00
CA SER A 16 -0.15 9.11 -3.79
C SER A 16 0.61 10.16 -2.96
N SER A 17 0.08 10.58 -1.81
CA SER A 17 0.66 11.70 -1.05
C SER A 17 1.84 11.34 -0.13
N ASN A 18 2.11 10.04 0.10
CA ASN A 18 3.21 9.60 0.99
C ASN A 18 4.53 9.27 0.26
N ALA A 19 4.54 9.30 -1.08
CA ALA A 19 5.76 9.22 -1.90
C ALA A 19 6.59 10.52 -1.90
N GLY A 20 6.12 11.55 -1.18
CA GLY A 20 6.59 12.92 -1.29
C GLY A 20 7.22 13.54 -0.05
N GLN A 21 7.77 12.80 0.92
CA GLN A 21 8.62 13.39 1.97
C GLN A 21 9.80 12.49 2.35
N ARG A 22 10.86 12.51 1.54
CA ARG A 22 12.22 12.32 2.04
C ARG A 22 13.10 13.47 1.61
N SER A 23 13.48 14.26 2.60
CA SER A 23 14.34 15.43 2.52
C SER A 23 15.63 15.13 1.75
N SER A 24 15.97 16.04 0.85
CA SER A 24 17.23 16.13 0.14
C SER A 24 18.39 16.30 1.12
N VAL A 25 19.13 15.21 1.38
CA VAL A 25 20.48 15.33 1.91
C VAL A 25 21.40 15.64 0.74
N THR A 26 21.88 16.88 0.73
CA THR A 26 22.84 17.41 -0.24
C THR A 26 24.19 16.70 -0.03
N ALA A 27 24.58 15.81 -0.95
CA ALA A 27 25.94 15.31 -1.03
C ALA A 27 26.64 15.95 -2.23
N LYS A 28 27.50 16.91 -1.89
CA LYS A 28 28.35 17.72 -2.76
C LYS A 28 29.30 16.84 -3.60
N SER A 29 29.28 17.07 -4.91
CA SER A 29 30.23 16.52 -5.88
C SER A 29 31.66 17.06 -5.64
N SER A 30 32.65 16.20 -5.80
CA SER A 30 33.98 16.58 -6.27
C SER A 30 34.51 15.53 -7.25
N ASP A 31 34.98 16.06 -8.36
CA ASP A 31 35.40 15.48 -9.62
C ASP A 31 36.74 14.72 -9.54
N GLY A 32 37.03 13.82 -10.50
CA GLY A 32 38.39 13.33 -10.73
C GLY A 32 38.63 11.94 -11.34
N SER A 33 38.56 11.85 -12.68
CA SER A 33 39.52 11.17 -13.58
C SER A 33 39.58 9.63 -13.73
N SER A 34 39.14 9.19 -14.92
CA SER A 34 39.77 8.30 -15.92
C SER A 34 40.52 7.01 -15.53
N GLY A 35 40.07 5.89 -16.08
CA GLY A 35 40.86 4.67 -16.27
C GLY A 35 40.06 3.52 -16.89
N VAL A 36 40.23 3.30 -18.20
CA VAL A 36 39.73 2.12 -18.93
C VAL A 36 40.52 0.89 -18.47
N SER A 37 39.84 -0.21 -18.14
CA SER A 37 40.40 -1.56 -18.32
C SER A 37 39.30 -2.61 -18.40
N GLU A 38 39.21 -3.21 -19.58
CA GLU A 38 38.42 -4.39 -19.93
C GLU A 38 39.16 -5.65 -19.41
N LYS A 39 38.52 -6.48 -18.56
CA LYS A 39 38.78 -7.93 -18.51
C LYS A 39 37.79 -8.72 -17.65
N THR A 40 37.15 -9.69 -18.32
CA THR A 40 36.80 -11.06 -17.89
C THR A 40 35.96 -11.31 -16.65
N SER A 41 34.86 -12.03 -16.90
CA SER A 41 34.13 -12.94 -16.03
C SER A 41 34.91 -13.46 -14.84
N GLU A 42 34.37 -13.23 -13.65
CA GLU A 42 34.60 -14.09 -12.50
C GLU A 42 33.30 -14.22 -11.71
N THR A 43 32.78 -15.43 -11.71
CA THR A 43 31.67 -15.91 -10.92
C THR A 43 32.01 -15.73 -9.44
N ALA A 44 31.33 -14.80 -8.76
CA ALA A 44 31.34 -14.72 -7.30
C ALA A 44 30.18 -15.56 -6.72
N PRO A 45 30.38 -16.21 -5.57
CA PRO A 45 29.61 -17.39 -5.16
C PRO A 45 28.23 -17.01 -4.63
N ALA A 46 27.25 -17.85 -4.98
CA ALA A 46 25.96 -17.88 -4.32
C ALA A 46 26.16 -18.16 -2.82
N SER A 47 26.07 -17.12 -1.99
CA SER A 47 25.77 -17.30 -0.58
C SER A 47 24.36 -17.87 -0.51
N GLY A 48 24.25 -19.12 -0.06
CA GLY A 48 22.98 -19.80 0.16
C GLY A 48 22.16 -19.06 1.22
N LYS A 49 21.38 -18.08 0.78
CA LYS A 49 20.28 -17.53 1.56
C LYS A 49 19.20 -18.61 1.52
N GLU A 50 18.91 -19.19 2.68
CA GLU A 50 17.81 -20.14 2.84
C GLU A 50 16.53 -19.53 2.25
N ALA A 51 15.79 -20.32 1.47
CA ALA A 51 14.57 -19.85 0.83
C ALA A 51 13.60 -19.35 1.91
N PRO A 52 12.93 -18.19 1.71
CA PRO A 52 11.98 -17.69 2.68
C PRO A 52 10.89 -18.74 2.98
N ALA A 53 10.48 -18.84 4.25
CA ALA A 53 9.47 -19.80 4.65
C ALA A 53 8.13 -19.52 3.93
N PRO A 54 7.41 -20.55 3.44
CA PRO A 54 6.11 -20.37 2.78
C PRO A 54 5.12 -19.58 3.66
N GLY A 55 4.33 -18.71 3.04
CA GLY A 55 3.33 -17.87 3.73
C GLY A 55 3.87 -16.62 4.42
N THR A 56 5.20 -16.38 4.40
CA THR A 56 5.80 -15.13 4.90
C THR A 56 5.78 -14.03 3.85
N LEU A 57 5.80 -12.76 4.27
CA LEU A 57 5.94 -11.62 3.36
C LEU A 57 7.20 -11.71 2.50
N ALA A 58 8.33 -12.14 3.06
CA ALA A 58 9.58 -12.34 2.32
C ALA A 58 9.45 -13.41 1.21
N ASN A 59 8.68 -14.48 1.45
CA ASN A 59 8.37 -15.47 0.41
C ASN A 59 7.46 -14.89 -0.67
N ALA A 60 6.44 -14.11 -0.28
CA ALA A 60 5.59 -13.41 -1.23
C ALA A 60 6.39 -12.42 -2.11
N ALA A 61 7.32 -11.67 -1.51
CA ALA A 61 8.22 -10.76 -2.22
C ALA A 61 9.12 -11.51 -3.22
N ALA A 62 9.73 -12.62 -2.81
CA ALA A 62 10.56 -13.43 -3.70
C ALA A 62 9.75 -14.01 -4.88
N ASN A 63 8.54 -14.50 -4.63
CA ASN A 63 7.65 -15.01 -5.67
C ASN A 63 7.17 -13.91 -6.62
N ALA A 64 6.79 -12.74 -6.09
CA ALA A 64 6.43 -11.59 -6.89
C ALA A 64 7.59 -11.15 -7.80
N ARG A 65 8.80 -11.01 -7.25
CA ARG A 65 10.01 -10.65 -8.02
C ARG A 65 10.24 -11.63 -9.18
N ALA A 66 10.19 -12.93 -8.90
CA ALA A 66 10.35 -13.96 -9.93
C ALA A 66 9.28 -13.88 -11.04
N LYS A 67 8.02 -13.58 -10.68
CA LYS A 67 6.94 -13.38 -11.65
C LYS A 67 7.16 -12.13 -12.50
N ILE A 68 7.49 -10.99 -11.88
CA ILE A 68 7.74 -9.74 -12.62
C ILE A 68 8.92 -9.94 -13.59
N ASP A 69 10.02 -10.57 -13.13
CA ASP A 69 11.19 -10.81 -13.98
C ASP A 69 10.87 -11.72 -15.17
N ALA A 70 10.03 -12.75 -14.95
CA ALA A 70 9.54 -13.59 -16.04
C ALA A 70 8.64 -12.81 -17.02
N GLY A 71 7.77 -11.94 -16.52
CA GLY A 71 6.95 -11.03 -17.33
C GLY A 71 7.80 -10.10 -18.20
N TYR A 72 8.79 -9.44 -17.60
CA TYR A 72 9.75 -8.61 -18.33
C TYR A 72 10.55 -9.39 -19.38
N ALA A 73 11.03 -10.58 -19.05
CA ALA A 73 11.75 -11.42 -20.00
C ALA A 73 10.89 -11.83 -21.20
N LYS A 74 9.59 -12.13 -20.97
CA LYS A 74 8.63 -12.46 -22.02
C LYS A 74 8.37 -11.27 -22.96
N LEU A 75 8.30 -10.05 -22.41
CA LEU A 75 7.96 -8.84 -23.16
C LEU A 75 9.18 -8.13 -23.76
N GLY A 76 10.38 -8.40 -23.27
CA GLY A 76 11.60 -7.69 -23.66
C GLY A 76 11.62 -6.22 -23.19
N ILE A 77 10.91 -5.92 -22.10
CA ILE A 77 10.82 -4.56 -21.52
C ILE A 77 11.32 -4.54 -20.08
N THR A 78 11.40 -3.34 -19.51
CA THR A 78 11.52 -3.11 -18.07
C THR A 78 10.49 -2.07 -17.66
N GLY A 79 10.10 -2.06 -16.38
CA GLY A 79 9.16 -1.09 -15.85
C GLY A 79 9.73 0.32 -15.90
N THR A 80 9.01 1.23 -16.55
CA THR A 80 9.35 2.66 -16.60
C THR A 80 8.10 3.50 -16.48
N SER A 81 8.26 4.82 -16.36
CA SER A 81 7.14 5.77 -16.40
C SER A 81 6.37 5.78 -17.74
N ARG A 82 6.86 5.07 -18.77
CA ARG A 82 6.18 4.92 -20.06
C ARG A 82 5.48 3.57 -20.23
N THR A 83 5.65 2.65 -19.29
CA THR A 83 4.99 1.35 -19.32
C THR A 83 3.49 1.56 -19.17
N THR A 84 2.73 1.05 -20.12
CA THR A 84 1.28 1.20 -20.22
C THR A 84 0.55 0.24 -19.28
N ALA A 85 -0.75 0.46 -19.06
CA ALA A 85 -1.56 -0.45 -18.24
C ALA A 85 -1.57 -1.88 -18.81
N ASP A 86 -1.80 -2.02 -20.12
CA ASP A 86 -1.79 -3.33 -20.79
C ASP A 86 -0.45 -4.05 -20.64
N GLU A 87 0.67 -3.33 -20.70
CA GLU A 87 2.00 -3.91 -20.47
C GLU A 87 2.17 -4.37 -19.02
N TRP A 88 1.65 -3.65 -18.03
CA TRP A 88 1.66 -4.10 -16.62
C TRP A 88 0.80 -5.34 -16.40
N ASP A 89 -0.33 -5.44 -17.10
CA ASP A 89 -1.16 -6.64 -17.08
C ASP A 89 -0.41 -7.83 -17.69
N GLU A 90 0.28 -7.62 -18.82
CA GLU A 90 1.09 -8.66 -19.47
C GLU A 90 2.33 -9.07 -18.67
N VAL A 91 2.87 -8.18 -17.82
CA VAL A 91 3.90 -8.51 -16.81
C VAL A 91 3.34 -9.47 -15.74
N GLY A 92 2.03 -9.46 -15.50
CA GLY A 92 1.33 -10.45 -14.69
C GLY A 92 0.81 -9.95 -13.34
N PHE A 93 0.73 -8.63 -13.12
CA PHE A 93 0.17 -8.06 -11.88
C PHE A 93 -1.25 -8.57 -11.55
N PRO A 94 -2.17 -8.73 -12.53
CA PRO A 94 -3.49 -9.32 -12.27
C PRO A 94 -3.44 -10.74 -11.67
N GLU A 95 -2.36 -11.49 -11.89
CA GLU A 95 -2.19 -12.85 -11.37
C GLU A 95 -1.56 -12.90 -9.96
N PHE A 96 -1.25 -11.75 -9.37
CA PHE A 96 -0.63 -11.71 -8.05
C PHE A 96 -1.70 -11.93 -6.99
N ASP A 97 -1.41 -12.82 -6.03
CA ASP A 97 -2.24 -12.88 -4.84
C ASP A 97 -2.08 -11.60 -4.02
N ARG A 98 -2.96 -11.41 -3.04
CA ARG A 98 -2.97 -10.19 -2.24
C ARG A 98 -1.68 -10.01 -1.42
N GLN A 99 -1.09 -11.10 -0.93
CA GLN A 99 0.15 -11.00 -0.14
C GLN A 99 1.33 -10.62 -1.03
N MET A 100 1.37 -11.09 -2.28
CA MET A 100 2.34 -10.66 -3.29
C MET A 100 2.17 -9.17 -3.63
N LEU A 101 0.94 -8.71 -3.88
CA LEU A 101 0.69 -7.29 -4.13
C LEU A 101 1.15 -6.43 -2.95
N TYR A 102 0.82 -6.82 -1.72
CA TYR A 102 1.27 -6.10 -0.54
C TYR A 102 2.80 -6.13 -0.37
N ALA A 103 3.46 -7.24 -0.66
CA ALA A 103 4.92 -7.33 -0.65
C ALA A 103 5.57 -6.36 -1.65
N VAL A 104 4.96 -6.19 -2.82
CA VAL A 104 5.41 -5.21 -3.82
C VAL A 104 5.14 -3.78 -3.33
N GLN A 105 3.92 -3.49 -2.86
CA GLN A 105 3.51 -2.16 -2.37
C GLN A 105 4.37 -1.67 -1.20
N SER A 106 4.67 -2.55 -0.24
CA SER A 106 5.54 -2.26 0.91
C SER A 106 7.03 -2.19 0.54
N ASN A 107 7.37 -2.49 -0.71
CA ASN A 107 8.73 -2.69 -1.20
C ASN A 107 9.54 -3.62 -0.29
N GLU A 108 8.95 -4.77 0.05
CA GLU A 108 9.54 -5.74 0.97
C GLU A 108 10.94 -6.13 0.51
N GLY A 109 11.92 -5.94 1.40
CA GLY A 109 13.33 -6.21 1.12
C GLY A 109 13.99 -5.28 0.10
N GLY A 110 13.34 -4.20 -0.34
CA GLY A 110 13.88 -3.26 -1.32
C GLY A 110 14.04 -3.86 -2.72
N LEU A 111 13.21 -4.85 -3.06
CA LEU A 111 13.31 -5.64 -4.30
C LEU A 111 12.58 -5.02 -5.50
N PHE A 112 11.79 -3.97 -5.27
CA PHE A 112 10.88 -3.41 -6.26
C PHE A 112 11.21 -1.94 -6.53
N SER A 113 11.06 -1.57 -7.79
CA SER A 113 11.14 -0.20 -8.26
C SER A 113 9.86 0.57 -7.95
N ASP A 114 9.95 1.90 -7.89
CA ASP A 114 8.78 2.77 -7.65
C ASP A 114 7.66 2.54 -8.68
N MET A 115 8.00 2.18 -9.91
CA MET A 115 7.01 1.89 -10.95
C MET A 115 6.28 0.57 -10.73
N GLU A 116 6.97 -0.45 -10.19
CA GLU A 116 6.36 -1.73 -9.82
C GLU A 116 5.49 -1.59 -8.57
N VAL A 117 5.93 -0.78 -7.59
CA VAL A 117 5.13 -0.38 -6.43
C VAL A 117 3.82 0.27 -6.90
N LEU A 118 3.92 1.27 -7.79
CA LEU A 118 2.76 1.95 -8.35
C LEU A 118 1.85 1.00 -9.15
N ALA A 119 2.43 0.06 -9.92
CA ALA A 119 1.65 -0.96 -10.62
C ALA A 119 0.87 -1.87 -9.66
N ALA A 120 1.46 -2.26 -8.53
CA ALA A 120 0.75 -3.02 -7.50
C ALA A 120 -0.37 -2.21 -6.84
N GLU A 121 -0.14 -0.93 -6.56
CA GLU A 121 -1.19 -0.02 -6.06
C GLU A 121 -2.36 0.12 -7.04
N ASN A 122 -2.05 0.28 -8.33
CA ASN A 122 -3.07 0.35 -9.38
C ASN A 122 -3.84 -0.97 -9.51
N GLU A 123 -3.18 -2.12 -9.37
CA GLU A 123 -3.86 -3.41 -9.42
C GLU A 123 -4.82 -3.60 -8.24
N VAL A 124 -4.43 -3.19 -7.02
CA VAL A 124 -5.37 -3.17 -5.87
C VAL A 124 -6.54 -2.22 -6.14
N ALA A 125 -6.28 -1.05 -6.72
CA ALA A 125 -7.31 -0.10 -7.14
C ALA A 125 -8.29 -0.69 -8.17
N ASN A 126 -7.77 -1.43 -9.15
CA ASN A 126 -8.56 -2.11 -10.18
C ASN A 126 -9.48 -3.15 -9.55
N ARG A 127 -8.98 -3.98 -8.62
CA ARG A 127 -9.82 -4.97 -7.91
C ARG A 127 -10.96 -4.32 -7.12
N ILE A 128 -10.70 -3.20 -6.47
CA ILE A 128 -11.73 -2.42 -5.78
C ILE A 128 -12.75 -1.85 -6.79
N SER A 129 -12.26 -1.31 -7.91
CA SER A 129 -13.10 -0.80 -9.01
C SER A 129 -13.99 -1.91 -9.58
N ASP A 130 -13.47 -3.11 -9.77
CA ASP A 130 -14.24 -4.26 -10.26
C ASP A 130 -15.37 -4.66 -9.30
N ILE A 131 -15.12 -4.65 -7.99
CA ILE A 131 -16.16 -4.86 -6.98
C ILE A 131 -17.27 -3.81 -7.09
N VAL A 132 -16.91 -2.52 -7.27
CA VAL A 132 -17.88 -1.45 -7.45
C VAL A 132 -18.66 -1.61 -8.75
N ASN A 133 -17.97 -1.92 -9.86
CA ASN A 133 -18.56 -2.10 -11.18
C ASN A 133 -19.47 -3.33 -11.26
N ALA A 134 -19.19 -4.37 -10.46
CA ALA A 134 -20.07 -5.53 -10.30
C ALA A 134 -21.37 -5.19 -9.54
N ASN A 135 -21.41 -4.06 -8.83
CA ASN A 135 -22.51 -3.65 -7.94
C ASN A 135 -23.02 -2.22 -8.24
N PRO A 136 -23.31 -1.84 -9.51
CA PRO A 136 -23.50 -0.44 -9.93
C PRO A 136 -24.73 0.24 -9.32
N GLN A 137 -25.71 -0.53 -8.85
CA GLN A 137 -26.94 -0.03 -8.22
C GLN A 137 -27.05 -0.41 -6.73
N ASN A 138 -26.01 -1.04 -6.18
CA ASN A 138 -26.01 -1.50 -4.79
C ASN A 138 -24.68 -1.14 -4.11
N PRO A 139 -24.48 0.15 -3.79
CA PRO A 139 -23.25 0.61 -3.14
C PRO A 139 -23.02 -0.05 -1.79
N THR A 140 -24.08 -0.38 -1.04
CA THR A 140 -23.97 -1.09 0.24
C THR A 140 -23.34 -2.47 0.06
N ARG A 141 -23.77 -3.22 -0.96
CA ARG A 141 -23.15 -4.50 -1.29
C ARG A 141 -21.70 -4.32 -1.77
N ALA A 142 -21.43 -3.32 -2.61
CA ALA A 142 -20.07 -3.01 -3.04
C ALA A 142 -19.14 -2.75 -1.83
N TYR A 143 -19.55 -1.90 -0.88
CA TYR A 143 -18.72 -1.62 0.29
C TYR A 143 -18.57 -2.82 1.21
N ARG A 144 -19.58 -3.70 1.31
CA ARG A 144 -19.45 -4.95 2.04
C ARG A 144 -18.39 -5.85 1.41
N GLU A 145 -18.44 -6.03 0.09
CA GLU A 145 -17.46 -6.83 -0.64
C GLU A 145 -16.05 -6.20 -0.58
N ILE A 146 -15.91 -4.87 -0.54
CA ILE A 146 -14.61 -4.21 -0.30
C ILE A 146 -14.15 -4.40 1.14
N VAL A 147 -15.04 -4.37 2.13
CA VAL A 147 -14.71 -4.72 3.51
C VAL A 147 -14.17 -6.16 3.58
N ASP A 148 -14.85 -7.11 2.94
CA ASP A 148 -14.42 -8.52 2.87
C ASP A 148 -13.09 -8.66 2.13
N PHE A 149 -12.92 -7.88 1.05
CA PHE A 149 -11.64 -7.74 0.38
C PHE A 149 -10.60 -7.37 1.43
N TYR A 150 -10.72 -6.26 2.16
CA TYR A 150 -9.71 -5.86 3.16
C TYR A 150 -9.54 -6.85 4.32
N ASP A 151 -10.58 -7.57 4.73
CA ASP A 151 -10.52 -8.58 5.79
C ASP A 151 -9.76 -9.85 5.40
N SER A 152 -9.64 -10.15 4.10
CA SER A 152 -8.82 -11.26 3.59
C SER A 152 -7.29 -11.01 3.66
N ALA A 153 -6.86 -9.87 4.21
CA ALA A 153 -5.47 -9.44 4.23
C ALA A 153 -4.59 -10.42 5.00
N SER A 154 -3.33 -10.51 4.57
CA SER A 154 -2.30 -11.19 5.36
C SER A 154 -2.09 -10.51 6.71
N ALA A 155 -1.54 -11.23 7.70
CA ALA A 155 -1.23 -10.65 9.01
C ALA A 155 -0.25 -9.48 8.90
N ASP A 156 0.74 -9.58 8.00
CA ASP A 156 1.73 -8.52 7.74
C ASP A 156 1.06 -7.25 7.19
N GLU A 157 0.07 -7.40 6.30
CA GLU A 157 -0.70 -6.27 5.77
C GLU A 157 -1.58 -5.64 6.84
N LYS A 158 -2.26 -6.45 7.66
CA LYS A 158 -3.11 -5.98 8.78
C LYS A 158 -2.33 -5.24 9.86
N ALA A 159 -1.02 -5.45 9.96
CA ALA A 159 -0.15 -4.71 10.87
C ALA A 159 0.19 -3.29 10.38
N SER A 160 -0.05 -2.98 9.10
CA SER A 160 0.22 -1.67 8.53
C SER A 160 -0.84 -0.63 8.90
N PHE A 161 -0.40 0.63 9.04
CA PHE A 161 -1.31 1.74 9.26
C PHE A 161 -2.23 1.99 8.06
N GLU A 162 -1.70 1.87 6.84
CA GLU A 162 -2.46 2.10 5.60
C GLU A 162 -3.61 1.10 5.41
N TRP A 163 -3.41 -0.17 5.79
CA TRP A 163 -4.50 -1.14 5.83
C TRP A 163 -5.60 -0.69 6.79
N ALA A 164 -5.23 -0.24 8.00
CA ALA A 164 -6.18 0.19 9.01
C ALA A 164 -6.97 1.43 8.55
N VAL A 165 -6.31 2.39 7.89
CA VAL A 165 -6.93 3.58 7.27
C VAL A 165 -7.95 3.17 6.22
N SER A 166 -7.57 2.30 5.29
CA SER A 166 -8.45 1.86 4.22
C SER A 166 -9.64 1.05 4.76
N ARG A 167 -9.38 0.09 5.65
CA ARG A 167 -10.43 -0.76 6.25
C ARG A 167 -11.45 0.05 7.05
N ALA A 168 -11.00 1.04 7.84
CA ALA A 168 -11.89 1.96 8.57
C ALA A 168 -12.73 2.84 7.63
N SER A 169 -12.14 3.31 6.52
CA SER A 169 -12.83 4.13 5.54
C SER A 169 -13.96 3.35 4.85
N TYR A 170 -13.70 2.10 4.43
CA TYR A 170 -14.74 1.26 3.82
C TYR A 170 -15.76 0.73 4.83
N GLN A 171 -15.36 0.49 6.09
CA GLN A 171 -16.32 0.25 7.19
C GLN A 171 -17.31 1.40 7.31
N LYS A 172 -16.80 2.64 7.33
CA LYS A 172 -17.65 3.81 7.45
C LYS A 172 -18.54 4.00 6.23
N ALA A 173 -18.01 3.77 5.03
CA ALA A 173 -18.79 3.85 3.80
C ALA A 173 -19.95 2.85 3.79
N TYR A 174 -19.72 1.61 4.22
CA TYR A 174 -20.76 0.59 4.37
C TYR A 174 -21.87 1.01 5.35
N ILE A 175 -21.49 1.53 6.53
CA ILE A 175 -22.47 2.01 7.51
C ILE A 175 -23.29 3.17 6.94
N LEU A 176 -22.64 4.15 6.30
CA LEU A 176 -23.31 5.32 5.73
C LEU A 176 -24.20 4.99 4.52
N SER A 177 -23.94 3.91 3.81
CA SER A 177 -24.80 3.46 2.71
C SER A 177 -26.04 2.69 3.20
N GLY A 178 -26.20 2.50 4.51
CA GLY A 178 -27.34 1.80 5.10
C GLY A 178 -27.08 0.31 5.36
N GLY A 179 -25.81 -0.11 5.42
CA GLY A 179 -25.43 -1.44 5.88
C GLY A 179 -25.89 -1.71 7.31
N THR A 180 -26.35 -2.93 7.58
CA THR A 180 -26.93 -3.33 8.88
C THR A 180 -26.16 -4.44 9.58
N GLU A 181 -25.24 -5.10 8.88
CA GLU A 181 -24.37 -6.11 9.49
C GLU A 181 -23.33 -5.43 10.39
N ASP A 182 -22.93 -6.11 11.45
CA ASP A 182 -21.75 -5.71 12.20
C ASP A 182 -20.50 -6.08 11.41
N VAL A 183 -19.83 -5.05 10.89
CA VAL A 183 -18.58 -5.13 10.13
C VAL A 183 -17.40 -4.52 10.89
N SER A 184 -17.57 -4.32 12.20
CA SER A 184 -16.50 -3.89 13.09
C SER A 184 -15.39 -4.94 13.19
N THR A 185 -14.24 -4.53 13.71
CA THR A 185 -13.08 -5.40 13.88
C THR A 185 -12.59 -5.29 15.31
N ASP A 186 -11.93 -6.32 15.83
CA ASP A 186 -11.21 -6.22 17.10
C ASP A 186 -9.89 -5.44 16.97
N ASN A 187 -9.61 -4.81 15.82
CA ASN A 187 -8.42 -4.01 15.61
C ASN A 187 -8.64 -2.58 16.13
N PRO A 188 -7.95 -2.20 17.21
CA PRO A 188 -8.21 -0.93 17.88
C PRO A 188 -7.69 0.29 17.10
N LEU A 189 -6.81 0.10 16.09
CA LEU A 189 -6.48 1.16 15.13
C LEU A 189 -7.65 1.45 14.20
N VAL A 190 -8.31 0.41 13.69
CA VAL A 190 -9.51 0.55 12.84
C VAL A 190 -10.63 1.26 13.60
N ASP A 191 -10.81 0.95 14.88
CA ASP A 191 -11.80 1.62 15.73
C ASP A 191 -11.50 3.11 15.89
N LYS A 192 -10.26 3.48 16.22
CA LYS A 192 -9.86 4.90 16.32
C LYS A 192 -9.99 5.63 14.98
N LEU A 193 -9.67 4.97 13.87
CA LEU A 193 -9.80 5.56 12.54
C LEU A 193 -11.29 5.69 12.13
N THR A 194 -12.15 4.77 12.56
CA THR A 194 -13.61 4.92 12.42
C THR A 194 -14.12 6.10 13.25
N GLN A 195 -13.61 6.28 14.47
CA GLN A 195 -13.89 7.44 15.30
C GLN A 195 -13.41 8.75 14.65
N ALA A 196 -12.27 8.74 13.95
CA ALA A 196 -11.82 9.90 13.19
C ALA A 196 -12.82 10.27 12.08
N TRP A 197 -13.40 9.29 11.38
CA TRP A 197 -14.49 9.56 10.45
C TRP A 197 -15.74 10.12 11.12
N ASP A 198 -16.10 9.68 12.33
CA ASP A 198 -17.18 10.30 13.11
C ASP A 198 -16.91 11.78 13.38
N GLN A 199 -15.66 12.12 13.69
CA GLN A 199 -15.24 13.51 13.91
C GLN A 199 -15.31 14.35 12.62
N VAL A 200 -14.96 13.79 11.46
CA VAL A 200 -15.17 14.42 10.13
C VAL A 200 -16.65 14.76 9.94
N ILE A 201 -17.53 13.79 10.19
CA ILE A 201 -18.96 13.94 9.92
C ILE A 201 -19.60 14.92 10.90
N ALA A 202 -19.25 14.84 12.18
CA ALA A 202 -19.76 15.73 13.23
C ALA A 202 -19.48 17.22 12.94
N ARG A 203 -18.39 17.52 12.22
CA ARG A 203 -18.04 18.89 11.81
C ARG A 203 -18.52 19.29 10.43
N ASN A 204 -19.31 18.46 9.75
CA ASN A 204 -19.66 18.59 8.32
C ASN A 204 -18.43 18.75 7.41
N GLY A 205 -17.35 18.05 7.75
CA GLY A 205 -16.10 18.03 6.99
C GLY A 205 -16.15 17.13 5.77
N ASN A 206 -15.02 17.03 5.07
CA ASN A 206 -14.83 16.15 3.91
C ASN A 206 -13.62 15.21 4.12
N SER A 207 -13.30 14.39 3.12
CA SER A 207 -12.21 13.41 3.23
C SER A 207 -10.84 14.03 3.50
N HIS A 208 -10.54 15.26 3.07
CA HIS A 208 -9.27 15.95 3.37
C HIS A 208 -9.12 16.34 4.84
N ASP A 209 -10.23 16.37 5.58
CA ASP A 209 -10.24 16.67 6.99
C ASP A 209 -9.79 15.47 7.85
N PHE A 210 -9.91 14.26 7.31
CA PHE A 210 -9.70 13.00 8.03
C PHE A 210 -8.33 12.89 8.73
N PRO A 211 -7.18 13.20 8.09
CA PRO A 211 -5.87 13.14 8.75
C PRO A 211 -5.70 14.20 9.86
N ASN A 212 -6.53 15.24 9.85
CA ASN A 212 -6.49 16.34 10.83
C ASN A 212 -7.35 16.06 12.06
N MET A 213 -7.98 14.90 12.14
CA MET A 213 -8.81 14.52 13.28
C MET A 213 -7.97 14.13 14.48
N PRO A 214 -8.35 14.55 15.70
CA PRO A 214 -7.70 14.09 16.93
C PRO A 214 -7.58 12.56 16.99
N ALA A 215 -8.65 11.81 16.66
CA ALA A 215 -8.61 10.35 16.72
C ALA A 215 -7.67 9.72 15.67
N TYR A 216 -7.49 10.36 14.50
CA TYR A 216 -6.53 9.91 13.50
C TYR A 216 -5.10 10.07 14.01
N ARG A 217 -4.79 11.25 14.58
CA ARG A 217 -3.47 11.53 15.15
C ARG A 217 -3.14 10.58 16.31
N ASP A 218 -4.12 10.31 17.17
CA ASP A 218 -3.95 9.34 18.27
C ASP A 218 -3.70 7.92 17.73
N ALA A 219 -4.41 7.50 16.66
CA ALA A 219 -4.17 6.22 16.01
C ALA A 219 -2.76 6.14 15.42
N LEU A 220 -2.31 7.19 14.72
CA LEU A 220 -0.98 7.25 14.13
C LEU A 220 0.12 7.22 15.19
N MET A 221 -0.02 8.01 16.27
CA MET A 221 0.93 8.00 17.39
C MET A 221 1.02 6.62 18.02
N TRP A 222 -0.12 6.00 18.31
CA TRP A 222 -0.12 4.68 18.92
C TRP A 222 0.47 3.60 18.02
N TRP A 223 0.13 3.60 16.72
CA TRP A 223 0.74 2.70 15.75
C TRP A 223 2.25 2.92 15.68
N SER A 224 2.71 4.17 15.68
CA SER A 224 4.14 4.49 15.67
C SER A 224 4.85 3.97 16.93
N ASP A 225 4.30 4.22 18.11
CA ASP A 225 4.86 3.75 19.39
C ASP A 225 4.96 2.21 19.43
N ALA A 226 3.91 1.52 18.97
CA ALA A 226 3.86 0.06 18.90
C ALA A 226 4.85 -0.54 17.89
N ASN A 227 5.23 0.20 16.85
CA ASN A 227 6.14 -0.24 15.79
C ASN A 227 7.54 0.37 15.90
N GLY A 228 7.97 0.66 17.14
CA GLY A 228 9.35 1.09 17.42
C GLY A 228 9.60 2.55 17.05
N GLY A 229 8.62 3.42 17.33
CA GLY A 229 8.63 4.86 17.12
C GLY A 229 10.03 5.45 17.21
N ALA A 230 10.45 6.13 16.13
CA ALA A 230 11.71 6.87 15.97
C ALA A 230 12.80 6.54 17.00
N ARG A 231 13.83 5.77 16.59
CA ARG A 231 15.13 5.62 17.28
C ARG A 231 15.34 6.73 18.31
N HIS A 232 15.26 6.36 19.59
CA HIS A 232 15.57 7.17 20.76
C HIS A 232 16.26 8.50 20.42
N VAL A 233 15.50 9.59 20.41
CA VAL A 233 16.11 10.90 20.72
C VAL A 233 16.19 10.93 22.23
N ASP A 234 17.36 10.56 22.74
CA ASP A 234 17.73 10.76 24.13
C ASP A 234 17.76 12.27 24.38
N LEU A 235 16.70 12.79 25.00
CA LEU A 235 16.68 14.14 25.54
C LEU A 235 17.20 14.08 26.98
N SER A 236 18.50 13.82 27.11
CA SER A 236 19.27 14.18 28.29
C SER A 236 20.51 14.98 27.88
N ALA A 237 20.34 16.30 27.84
CA ALA A 237 21.42 17.29 27.92
C ALA A 237 20.91 18.51 28.68
#